data_AF-A0ABD3MZ51-F1
#
_entry.id   AF-A0ABD3MZ51-F1
#
_cell.length_a   1.000
_cell.length_b   1.000
_cell.length_c   1.000
_cell.angle_alpha   90.00
_cell.angle_beta   90.00
_cell.angle_gamma   90.00
#
_symmetry.space_group_name_H-M   'P 1'
#
loop_
_entity.id
_entity.type
_entity.pdbx_description
1 polymer ?
#
loop_
_entity_poly.entity_id
_entity_poly.type
_entity_poly.pdbx_seq_one_letter_code
_entity_poly.pdbx_strand_id
1 'polypeptide(L)'
;MMNRFCTIALLATGTNALVTNQGKAFTSERRNFFGIVGGAAAAIAINSPANAASIKVGPANPFTGDYDDPNHPGCLRQVKVVGAPLKPDGSRPLYAVVEVMGYDGRNGEKTCTDRPKREDLWKVVGKTRGGDEAFLDFSVKGGPKDLVGKWDGSGIVFPDGNKWTKLNYSPKNRRPEDMSTLSDGPL
;
A
#
# COMPACT_ATOMS: atom_id res chain seq x y z
N MET A 1 79.56 -33.13 -31.71
CA MET A 1 79.20 -32.30 -32.88
C MET A 1 78.25 -31.21 -32.42
N MET A 2 78.56 -29.96 -32.79
CA MET A 2 77.76 -28.72 -32.89
C MET A 2 76.34 -28.65 -32.28
N ASN A 3 75.84 -27.56 -31.69
CA ASN A 3 76.25 -26.15 -31.66
C ASN A 3 75.34 -25.36 -30.69
N ARG A 4 75.92 -24.30 -30.09
CA ARG A 4 75.38 -22.93 -29.88
C ARG A 4 74.25 -22.64 -28.86
N PHE A 5 74.67 -21.93 -27.79
CA PHE A 5 74.25 -20.58 -27.32
C PHE A 5 72.90 -20.01 -27.86
N CYS A 6 72.06 -19.29 -27.13
CA CYS A 6 72.33 -18.24 -26.14
C CYS A 6 71.05 -17.87 -25.36
N THR A 7 71.24 -17.40 -24.12
CA THR A 7 70.27 -17.07 -23.06
C THR A 7 69.93 -15.57 -23.05
N ILE A 8 68.67 -15.17 -22.83
CA ILE A 8 68.24 -13.86 -22.27
C ILE A 8 66.88 -14.10 -21.57
N ALA A 9 66.73 -14.22 -20.24
CA ALA A 9 66.92 -13.32 -19.09
C ALA A 9 65.91 -12.17 -18.99
N LEU A 10 64.99 -12.22 -18.00
CA LEU A 10 64.67 -11.04 -17.19
C LEU A 10 64.05 -11.42 -15.82
N LEU A 11 64.63 -10.82 -14.79
CA LEU A 11 64.34 -10.97 -13.36
C LEU A 11 63.06 -10.22 -12.96
N ALA A 12 62.26 -10.83 -12.09
CA ALA A 12 61.19 -10.17 -11.35
C ALA A 12 61.74 -9.64 -10.01
N THR A 13 61.57 -8.35 -9.74
CA THR A 13 61.73 -7.76 -8.41
C THR A 13 60.41 -7.11 -8.01
N GLY A 14 59.78 -7.69 -6.98
CA GLY A 14 58.61 -7.13 -6.33
C GLY A 14 59.00 -6.00 -5.37
N THR A 15 58.13 -5.00 -5.27
CA THR A 15 58.09 -4.06 -4.15
C THR A 15 56.66 -4.00 -3.63
N ASN A 16 56.51 -4.20 -2.32
CA ASN A 16 55.27 -3.97 -1.59
C ASN A 16 55.22 -2.48 -1.18
N ALA A 17 54.08 -1.83 -1.41
CA ALA A 17 53.70 -0.64 -0.68
C ALA A 17 52.19 -0.69 -0.38
N LEU A 18 51.88 -0.56 0.90
CA LEU A 18 50.57 -0.64 1.53
C LEU A 18 50.12 0.78 1.86
N VAL A 19 49.07 1.33 1.22
CA VAL A 19 48.42 2.58 1.67
C VAL A 19 46.91 2.59 1.36
N THR A 20 46.15 2.56 2.46
CA THR A 20 44.82 3.13 2.78
C THR A 20 43.59 2.86 1.90
N ASN A 21 42.66 2.12 2.51
CA ASN A 21 41.21 2.23 2.38
C ASN A 21 40.73 3.69 2.59
N GLN A 22 39.87 4.23 1.72
CA GLN A 22 38.70 5.06 2.00
C GLN A 22 37.88 5.26 0.70
N GLY A 23 36.58 4.97 0.77
CA GLY A 23 35.71 4.86 -0.39
C GLY A 23 35.23 6.19 -0.99
N LYS A 24 34.66 6.10 -2.19
CA LYS A 24 33.43 6.80 -2.60
C LYS A 24 32.97 6.33 -3.99
N ALA A 25 31.64 6.18 -4.08
CA ALA A 25 30.79 6.24 -5.26
C ALA A 25 30.89 5.12 -6.32
N PHE A 26 30.04 4.10 -6.13
CA PHE A 26 29.51 3.32 -7.24
C PHE A 26 28.39 4.13 -7.92
N THR A 27 28.74 5.14 -8.72
CA THR A 27 27.79 5.69 -9.69
C THR A 27 27.76 4.74 -10.89
N SER A 28 26.77 3.85 -10.91
CA SER A 28 26.41 3.12 -12.12
C SER A 28 25.63 4.05 -13.05
N GLU A 29 26.29 5.08 -13.58
CA GLU A 29 25.86 5.71 -14.83
C GLU A 29 26.55 4.97 -15.97
N ARG A 30 25.90 3.90 -16.45
CA ARG A 30 26.30 3.25 -17.68
C ARG A 30 25.52 3.83 -18.87
N ARG A 31 26.14 4.90 -19.38
CA ARG A 31 26.44 5.18 -20.79
C ARG A 31 25.38 5.85 -21.68
N ASN A 32 25.83 7.02 -22.14
CA ASN A 32 26.01 7.42 -23.53
C ASN A 32 24.79 7.77 -24.37
N PHE A 33 24.56 9.08 -24.47
CA PHE A 33 24.31 9.82 -25.71
C PHE A 33 24.43 11.30 -25.30
N PHE A 34 25.23 12.18 -25.89
CA PHE A 34 25.16 12.68 -27.24
C PHE A 34 26.49 13.33 -27.64
N GLY A 35 27.09 12.81 -28.70
CA GLY A 35 27.92 13.56 -29.62
C GLY A 35 27.45 13.22 -31.02
N ILE A 36 27.57 14.20 -31.92
CA ILE A 36 27.43 14.14 -33.39
C ILE A 36 26.12 14.75 -33.95
N VAL A 37 26.39 15.77 -34.74
CA VAL A 37 25.57 16.55 -35.66
C VAL A 37 25.10 15.69 -36.86
N GLY A 38 23.88 15.89 -37.34
CA GLY A 38 23.50 15.61 -38.73
C GLY A 38 22.33 14.62 -38.95
N GLY A 39 21.21 15.19 -39.41
CA GLY A 39 20.19 14.58 -40.29
C GLY A 39 19.82 13.10 -40.16
N ALA A 40 18.73 12.81 -39.43
CA ALA A 40 17.67 11.86 -39.75
C ALA A 40 16.56 12.03 -38.70
N ALA A 41 15.29 12.03 -39.10
CA ALA A 41 14.16 12.16 -38.19
C ALA A 41 14.05 10.92 -37.29
N ALA A 42 14.72 10.94 -36.14
CA ALA A 42 14.55 9.96 -35.08
C ALA A 42 13.42 10.42 -34.17
N ALA A 43 12.30 9.68 -34.15
CA ALA A 43 11.23 9.88 -33.19
C ALA A 43 11.80 9.67 -31.78
N ILE A 44 11.96 10.75 -31.03
CA ILE A 44 12.33 10.69 -29.61
C ILE A 44 11.09 10.18 -28.87
N ALA A 45 11.08 8.89 -28.52
CA ALA A 45 10.16 8.36 -27.55
C ALA A 45 10.46 9.02 -26.20
N ILE A 46 9.71 10.08 -25.89
CA ILE A 46 9.66 10.67 -24.56
C ILE A 46 9.08 9.62 -23.60
N ASN A 47 9.95 8.88 -22.93
CA ASN A 47 9.59 8.09 -21.76
C ASN A 47 9.10 9.06 -20.68
N SER A 48 7.80 9.36 -20.70
CA SER A 48 7.16 10.04 -19.58
C SER A 48 7.27 9.10 -18.38
N PRO A 49 7.81 9.55 -17.23
CA PRO A 49 7.74 8.74 -16.03
C PRO A 49 6.25 8.57 -15.72
N ALA A 50 5.76 7.33 -15.80
CA ALA A 50 4.46 7.00 -15.24
C ALA A 50 4.52 7.38 -13.76
N ASN A 51 3.79 8.42 -13.38
CA ASN A 51 3.56 8.73 -11.97
C ASN A 51 2.77 7.54 -11.40
N ALA A 52 3.49 6.54 -10.89
CA ALA A 52 2.90 5.49 -10.09
C ALA A 52 2.43 6.16 -8.80
N ALA A 53 1.18 6.60 -8.78
CA ALA A 53 0.55 7.13 -7.59
C ALA A 53 0.63 6.03 -6.52
N SER A 54 1.43 6.29 -5.48
CA SER A 54 1.55 5.38 -4.35
C SER A 54 0.19 5.20 -3.70
N ILE A 55 -0.21 3.95 -3.45
CA ILE A 55 -1.46 3.64 -2.75
C ILE A 55 -1.31 4.18 -1.33
N LYS A 56 -2.07 5.23 -0.99
CA LYS A 56 -2.10 5.76 0.37
C LYS A 56 -2.60 4.68 1.32
N VAL A 57 -2.01 4.57 2.51
CA VAL A 57 -2.43 3.67 3.58
C VAL A 57 -2.54 4.45 4.89
N GLY A 58 -3.12 3.83 5.91
CA GLY A 58 -3.33 4.44 7.21
C GLY A 58 -4.26 5.66 7.13
N PRO A 59 -4.11 6.64 8.04
CA PRO A 59 -4.97 7.83 8.11
C PRO A 59 -4.97 8.70 6.84
N ALA A 60 -3.91 8.62 6.02
CA ALA A 60 -3.80 9.39 4.79
C ALA A 60 -4.67 8.84 3.64
N ASN A 61 -5.18 7.60 3.75
CA ASN A 61 -6.10 7.05 2.76
C ASN A 61 -7.52 7.62 2.98
N PRO A 62 -8.21 8.09 1.92
CA PRO A 62 -9.55 8.67 2.05
C PRO A 62 -10.57 7.70 2.67
N PHE A 63 -10.45 6.40 2.43
CA PHE A 63 -11.33 5.39 3.01
C PHE A 63 -11.11 5.15 4.51
N THR A 64 -9.93 5.45 5.06
CA THR A 64 -9.67 5.20 6.49
C THR A 64 -10.48 6.17 7.36
N GLY A 65 -11.28 5.65 8.30
CA GLY A 65 -12.03 6.46 9.25
C GLY A 65 -13.24 5.75 9.86
N ASP A 66 -14.02 6.51 10.60
CA ASP A 66 -15.30 6.08 11.18
C ASP A 66 -16.47 6.59 10.31
N TYR A 67 -17.55 5.82 10.20
CA TYR A 67 -18.65 6.08 9.29
C TYR A 67 -20.01 5.80 9.92
N ASP A 68 -21.01 6.58 9.49
CA ASP A 68 -22.43 6.30 9.67
C ASP A 68 -23.02 5.55 8.48
N ASP A 69 -23.65 4.42 8.74
CA ASP A 69 -24.45 3.65 7.78
C ASP A 69 -25.94 3.95 8.02
N PRO A 70 -26.67 4.58 7.07
CA PRO A 70 -28.09 4.88 7.27
C PRO A 70 -28.96 3.62 7.35
N ASN A 71 -28.50 2.47 6.83
CA ASN A 71 -29.19 1.19 7.02
C ASN A 71 -29.01 0.62 8.43
N HIS A 72 -28.01 1.12 9.17
CA HIS A 72 -27.76 0.76 10.57
C HIS A 72 -27.51 1.99 11.46
N PRO A 73 -28.55 2.81 11.73
CA PRO A 73 -28.40 4.06 12.46
C PRO A 73 -27.77 3.87 13.84
N GLY A 74 -26.81 4.72 14.21
CA GLY A 74 -26.11 4.63 15.49
C GLY A 74 -25.08 3.50 15.56
N CYS A 75 -25.04 2.57 14.61
CA CYS A 75 -24.06 1.50 14.56
C CYS A 75 -22.82 1.96 13.80
N LEU A 76 -21.66 2.03 14.47
CA LEU A 76 -20.44 2.58 13.87
C LEU A 76 -19.84 1.60 12.86
N ARG A 77 -19.41 2.10 11.69
CA ARG A 77 -18.55 1.37 10.77
C ARG A 77 -17.15 1.95 10.81
N GLN A 78 -16.15 1.11 11.01
CA GLN A 78 -14.76 1.50 11.10
C GLN A 78 -14.01 0.91 9.94
N VAL A 79 -13.34 1.75 9.16
CA VAL A 79 -12.58 1.34 7.98
C VAL A 79 -11.11 1.70 8.19
N LYS A 80 -10.23 0.74 7.92
CA LYS A 80 -8.78 0.88 8.00
C LYS A 80 -8.17 0.38 6.71
N VAL A 81 -7.30 1.18 6.10
CA VAL A 81 -6.53 0.74 4.93
C VAL A 81 -5.10 0.46 5.34
N VAL A 82 -4.64 -0.77 5.18
CA VAL A 82 -3.28 -1.22 5.53
C VAL A 82 -2.53 -1.71 4.29
N GLY A 83 -1.21 -1.69 4.33
CA GLY A 83 -0.40 -2.24 3.25
C GLY A 83 -0.64 -3.73 3.08
N ALA A 84 -0.65 -4.23 1.84
CA ALA A 84 -0.76 -5.66 1.61
C ALA A 84 0.46 -6.41 2.20
N PRO A 85 0.26 -7.66 2.68
CA PRO A 85 1.34 -8.52 3.11
C PRO A 85 2.39 -8.68 2.00
N LEU A 86 3.65 -8.81 2.41
CA LEU A 86 4.72 -9.15 1.48
C LEU A 86 4.48 -10.54 0.92
N LYS A 87 4.76 -10.70 -0.37
CA LYS A 87 4.82 -12.02 -0.99
C LYS A 87 6.08 -12.76 -0.50
N PRO A 88 6.17 -14.09 -0.69
CA PRO A 88 7.36 -14.86 -0.36
C PRO A 88 8.66 -14.36 -1.03
N ASP A 89 8.54 -13.71 -2.19
CA ASP A 89 9.66 -13.11 -2.93
C ASP A 89 10.08 -11.72 -2.41
N GLY A 90 9.48 -11.24 -1.32
CA GLY A 90 9.74 -9.92 -0.74
C GLY A 90 9.10 -8.74 -1.49
N SER A 91 8.37 -8.98 -2.58
CA SER A 91 7.64 -7.94 -3.31
C SER A 91 6.32 -7.59 -2.62
N ARG A 92 5.89 -6.33 -2.75
CA ARG A 92 4.55 -5.89 -2.34
C ARG A 92 3.55 -6.04 -3.49
N PRO A 93 2.34 -6.58 -3.23
CA PRO A 93 1.26 -6.51 -4.20
C PRO A 93 0.87 -5.06 -4.53
N LEU A 94 0.35 -4.84 -5.75
CA LEU A 94 -0.18 -3.54 -6.19
C LEU A 94 -1.61 -3.30 -5.69
N TYR A 95 -1.86 -3.57 -4.42
CA TYR A 95 -3.09 -3.25 -3.71
C TYR A 95 -2.80 -3.01 -2.22
N ALA A 96 -3.69 -2.31 -1.54
CA ALA A 96 -3.78 -2.24 -0.09
C ALA A 96 -4.99 -3.06 0.39
N VAL A 97 -4.93 -3.53 1.63
CA VAL A 97 -6.03 -4.25 2.28
C VAL A 97 -6.93 -3.24 2.97
N VAL A 98 -8.23 -3.36 2.74
CA VAL A 98 -9.26 -2.59 3.44
C VAL A 98 -9.87 -3.50 4.48
N GLU A 99 -9.76 -3.14 5.75
CA GLU A 99 -10.39 -3.83 6.85
C GLU A 99 -11.58 -3.01 7.33
N VAL A 100 -12.75 -3.64 7.42
CA VAL A 100 -13.95 -2.98 7.91
C VAL A 100 -14.44 -3.76 9.12
N MET A 101 -14.68 -3.05 10.21
CA MET A 101 -15.40 -3.59 11.36
C MET A 101 -16.69 -2.82 11.56
N GLY A 102 -17.71 -3.54 12.00
CA GLY A 102 -18.99 -2.93 12.28
C GLY A 102 -19.77 -3.73 13.31
N TYR A 103 -20.83 -3.10 13.77
CA TYR A 103 -21.85 -3.67 14.61
C TYR A 103 -23.19 -3.42 13.93
N ASP A 104 -24.14 -4.32 14.08
CA ASP A 104 -25.46 -4.22 13.45
C ASP A 104 -26.58 -4.37 14.50
N GLY A 105 -26.32 -3.99 15.76
CA GLY A 105 -27.25 -4.16 16.87
C GLY A 105 -27.32 -5.61 17.36
N ARG A 106 -27.84 -5.81 18.58
CA ARG A 106 -28.13 -7.15 19.12
C ARG A 106 -29.45 -7.65 18.55
N ASN A 107 -29.58 -8.97 18.48
CA ASN A 107 -30.85 -9.65 18.15
C ASN A 107 -31.54 -9.18 16.86
N GLY A 108 -30.77 -8.65 15.88
CA GLY A 108 -31.30 -8.18 14.60
C GLY A 108 -31.85 -6.74 14.62
N GLU A 109 -31.64 -5.98 15.70
CA GLU A 109 -31.98 -4.56 15.76
C GLU A 109 -31.14 -3.76 14.76
N LYS A 110 -31.78 -3.03 13.83
CA LYS A 110 -31.01 -2.22 12.86
C LYS A 110 -30.42 -0.95 13.46
N THR A 111 -30.94 -0.48 14.59
CA THR A 111 -30.48 0.76 15.22
C THR A 111 -29.73 0.44 16.50
N CYS A 112 -28.53 0.98 16.66
CA CYS A 112 -27.73 0.78 17.86
C CYS A 112 -27.98 1.92 18.85
N THR A 113 -28.62 1.59 19.97
CA THR A 113 -28.72 2.48 21.14
C THR A 113 -27.73 2.10 22.23
N ASP A 114 -27.15 0.91 22.14
CA ASP A 114 -26.19 0.36 23.09
C ASP A 114 -24.77 0.39 22.55
N ARG A 115 -23.82 0.24 23.47
CA ARG A 115 -22.40 0.12 23.15
C ARG A 115 -22.07 -1.36 22.87
N PRO A 116 -21.46 -1.69 21.72
CA PRO A 116 -21.07 -3.07 21.43
C PRO A 116 -19.93 -3.53 22.33
N LYS A 117 -19.82 -4.84 22.54
CA LYS A 117 -18.58 -5.50 22.99
C LYS A 117 -17.73 -5.90 21.78
N ARG A 118 -16.48 -6.31 22.01
CA ARG A 118 -15.61 -6.76 20.91
C ARG A 118 -16.18 -7.97 20.19
N GLU A 119 -16.81 -8.88 20.92
CA GLU A 119 -17.42 -10.10 20.38
C GLU A 119 -18.64 -9.83 19.49
N ASP A 120 -19.28 -8.68 19.66
CA ASP A 120 -20.43 -8.26 18.85
C ASP A 120 -20.01 -7.71 17.48
N LEU A 121 -18.72 -7.41 17.29
CA LEU A 121 -18.21 -6.84 16.07
C LEU A 121 -18.01 -7.91 15.00
N TRP A 122 -18.52 -7.63 13.81
CA TRP A 122 -18.15 -8.36 12.61
C TRP A 122 -16.95 -7.68 11.95
N LYS A 123 -16.17 -8.47 11.20
CA LYS A 123 -15.06 -7.99 10.37
C LYS A 123 -15.22 -8.49 8.94
N VAL A 124 -15.09 -7.58 7.98
CA VAL A 124 -14.93 -7.91 6.57
C VAL A 124 -13.61 -7.36 6.04
N VAL A 125 -13.12 -7.96 4.97
CA VAL A 125 -11.87 -7.56 4.32
C VAL A 125 -12.11 -7.24 2.86
N GLY A 126 -11.23 -6.43 2.30
CA GLY A 126 -11.31 -5.98 0.93
C GLY A 126 -9.97 -5.53 0.40
N LYS A 127 -9.98 -5.01 -0.82
CA LYS A 127 -8.79 -4.51 -1.51
C LYS A 127 -9.07 -3.17 -2.18
N THR A 128 -8.09 -2.30 -2.19
CA THR A 128 -8.08 -1.10 -3.04
C THR A 128 -6.77 -1.03 -3.80
N ARG A 129 -6.83 -0.56 -5.05
CA ARG A 129 -5.64 -0.27 -5.87
C ARG A 129 -5.23 1.20 -5.78
N GLY A 130 -5.79 1.95 -4.81
CA GLY A 130 -5.73 3.40 -4.76
C GLY A 130 -6.90 4.04 -5.49
N GLY A 131 -6.85 5.37 -5.62
CA GLY A 131 -7.94 6.14 -6.23
C GLY A 131 -9.17 6.22 -5.33
N ASP A 132 -10.34 6.09 -5.94
CA ASP A 132 -11.67 6.27 -5.36
C ASP A 132 -12.46 4.96 -5.25
N GLU A 133 -11.86 3.79 -5.47
CA GLU A 133 -12.56 2.50 -5.40
C GLU A 133 -11.94 1.53 -4.38
N ALA A 134 -12.81 0.81 -3.68
CA ALA A 134 -12.48 -0.33 -2.83
C ALA A 134 -13.44 -1.49 -3.10
N PHE A 135 -12.95 -2.71 -3.07
CA PHE A 135 -13.71 -3.94 -3.28
C PHE A 135 -13.79 -4.69 -1.95
N LEU A 136 -14.98 -4.80 -1.38
CA LEU A 136 -15.22 -5.36 -0.04
C LEU A 136 -15.91 -6.72 -0.12
N ASP A 137 -15.43 -7.69 0.66
CA ASP A 137 -15.99 -9.05 0.74
C ASP A 137 -16.96 -9.19 1.91
N PHE A 138 -18.25 -9.05 1.62
CA PHE A 138 -19.32 -9.23 2.60
C PHE A 138 -19.81 -10.68 2.70
N SER A 139 -19.14 -11.66 2.09
CA SER A 139 -19.62 -13.05 2.08
C SER A 139 -19.72 -13.68 3.47
N VAL A 140 -18.88 -13.25 4.42
CA VAL A 140 -18.97 -13.66 5.84
C VAL A 140 -20.26 -13.20 6.53
N LYS A 141 -20.98 -12.23 5.93
CA LYS A 141 -22.31 -11.76 6.34
C LYS A 141 -23.42 -12.21 5.39
N GLY A 142 -23.12 -13.10 4.44
CA GLY A 142 -24.07 -13.55 3.40
C GLY A 142 -24.21 -12.59 2.21
N GLY A 143 -23.37 -11.56 2.11
CA GLY A 143 -23.35 -10.60 1.01
C GLY A 143 -22.44 -11.01 -0.16
N PRO A 144 -22.28 -10.12 -1.17
CA PRO A 144 -21.39 -10.33 -2.30
C PRO A 144 -19.91 -10.27 -1.90
N LYS A 145 -19.05 -10.97 -2.66
CA LYS A 145 -17.60 -11.07 -2.40
C LYS A 145 -16.77 -9.87 -2.85
N ASP A 146 -17.29 -9.08 -3.79
CA ASP A 146 -16.56 -7.98 -4.40
C ASP A 146 -17.47 -6.74 -4.55
N LEU A 147 -18.09 -6.32 -3.43
CA LEU A 147 -18.93 -5.12 -3.46
C LEU A 147 -18.05 -3.89 -3.66
N VAL A 148 -18.32 -3.13 -4.72
CA VAL A 148 -17.58 -1.92 -5.03
C VAL A 148 -18.10 -0.77 -4.17
N GLY A 149 -17.23 -0.21 -3.32
CA GLY A 149 -17.47 1.05 -2.63
C GLY A 149 -16.69 2.18 -3.31
N LYS A 150 -17.38 3.26 -3.67
CA LYS A 150 -16.78 4.44 -4.32
C LYS A 150 -16.66 5.61 -3.36
N TRP A 151 -15.49 6.25 -3.33
CA TRP A 151 -15.25 7.46 -2.56
C TRP A 151 -15.81 8.68 -3.28
N ASP A 152 -16.77 9.39 -2.67
CA ASP A 152 -17.42 10.56 -3.28
C ASP A 152 -16.89 11.91 -2.76
N GLY A 153 -15.83 11.88 -1.94
CA GLY A 153 -15.31 13.07 -1.25
C GLY A 153 -15.76 13.20 0.21
N SER A 154 -16.87 12.56 0.58
CA SER A 154 -17.47 12.63 1.92
C SER A 154 -17.82 11.29 2.54
N GLY A 155 -17.84 10.22 1.73
CA GLY A 155 -18.22 8.89 2.17
C GLY A 155 -17.98 7.81 1.12
N ILE A 156 -18.47 6.61 1.43
CA ILE A 156 -18.41 5.44 0.57
C ILE A 156 -19.80 5.18 0.02
N VAL A 157 -19.98 5.28 -1.30
CA VAL A 157 -21.23 5.01 -2.00
C VAL A 157 -21.19 3.61 -2.58
N PHE A 158 -22.23 2.84 -2.31
CA PHE A 158 -22.42 1.48 -2.81
C PHE A 158 -23.42 1.44 -3.99
N PRO A 159 -23.43 0.37 -4.79
CA PRO A 159 -24.26 0.28 -5.99
C PRO A 159 -25.77 0.23 -5.71
N ASP A 160 -26.16 -0.14 -4.49
CA ASP A 160 -27.55 -0.16 -4.02
C ASP A 160 -28.06 1.24 -3.61
N GLY A 161 -27.22 2.27 -3.71
CA GLY A 161 -27.52 3.63 -3.28
C GLY A 161 -27.28 3.87 -1.79
N ASN A 162 -26.85 2.86 -1.02
CA ASN A 162 -26.43 3.08 0.35
C ASN A 162 -25.14 3.92 0.37
N LYS A 163 -25.08 4.92 1.25
CA LYS A 163 -23.91 5.75 1.43
C LYS A 163 -23.50 5.75 2.88
N TRP A 164 -22.29 5.25 3.14
CA TRP A 164 -21.65 5.41 4.43
C TRP A 164 -21.00 6.79 4.51
N THR A 165 -21.49 7.64 5.41
CA THR A 165 -20.99 9.02 5.55
C THR A 165 -19.83 9.04 6.52
N LYS A 166 -18.69 9.60 6.11
CA LYS A 166 -17.50 9.66 6.96
C LYS A 166 -17.69 10.69 8.07
N LEU A 167 -17.34 10.31 9.28
CA LEU A 167 -17.34 11.19 10.44
C LEU A 167 -16.03 11.99 10.48
N ASN A 168 -16.14 13.27 10.87
CA ASN A 168 -15.00 14.16 11.11
C ASN A 168 -14.47 14.08 12.56
N TYR A 169 -14.97 13.12 13.35
CA TYR A 169 -14.56 12.86 14.71
C TYR A 169 -14.62 11.36 14.98
N SER A 170 -14.02 10.94 16.09
CA SER A 170 -14.05 9.55 16.55
C SER A 170 -15.09 9.36 17.66
N PRO A 171 -16.26 8.73 17.40
CA PRO A 171 -17.29 8.53 18.42
C PRO A 171 -16.91 7.38 19.36
N LYS A 172 -16.07 7.68 20.36
CA LYS A 172 -15.53 6.70 21.32
C LYS A 172 -16.60 5.90 22.07
N ASN A 173 -17.76 6.51 22.32
CA ASN A 173 -18.90 5.87 22.98
C ASN A 173 -19.64 4.84 22.12
N ARG A 174 -19.43 4.84 20.80
CA ARG A 174 -20.02 3.86 19.85
C ARG A 174 -19.09 2.69 19.53
N ARG A 175 -17.84 2.73 20.01
CA ARG A 175 -16.87 1.63 19.96
C ARG A 175 -16.97 0.78 21.23
N PRO A 176 -16.50 -0.48 21.24
CA PRO A 176 -16.30 -1.20 22.49
C PRO A 176 -15.45 -0.42 23.51
N GLU A 177 -15.75 -0.61 24.80
CA GLU A 177 -15.10 0.07 25.94
C GLU A 177 -13.58 0.03 25.85
N ASP A 178 -13.07 -1.17 25.66
CA ASP A 178 -11.66 -1.50 25.59
C ASP A 178 -11.00 -1.15 24.25
N MET A 179 -11.77 -0.67 23.27
CA MET A 179 -11.28 -0.17 21.99
C MET A 179 -11.42 1.36 21.86
N SER A 180 -11.95 2.03 22.87
CA SER A 180 -12.29 3.47 22.82
C SER A 180 -11.08 4.41 23.00
N THR A 181 -9.97 3.89 23.49
CA THR A 181 -8.69 4.61 23.66
C THR A 181 -7.71 4.35 22.51
N LEU A 182 -8.01 3.43 21.60
CA LEU A 182 -7.19 3.15 20.43
C LEU A 182 -7.24 4.36 19.49
N SER A 183 -6.08 5.00 19.29
CA SER A 183 -5.98 6.27 18.60
C SER A 183 -6.33 6.20 17.12
N ASP A 184 -6.42 5.02 16.49
CA ASP A 184 -6.88 4.87 15.11
C ASP A 184 -7.39 3.45 14.84
N GLY A 185 -8.72 3.30 14.73
CA GLY A 185 -9.38 2.11 14.19
C GLY A 185 -9.25 0.82 15.02
N PRO A 186 -9.86 -0.28 14.55
CA PRO A 186 -9.79 -1.55 15.25
C PRO A 186 -8.43 -2.24 15.08
N LEU A 187 -8.12 -3.10 16.06
CA LEU A 187 -6.91 -3.93 16.14
C LEU A 187 -6.74 -4.80 14.88
#